data_AF-C9KJ93-F1
#
_entry.id   AF-C9KJ93-F1
#
_cell.length_a   1.000
_cell.length_b   1.000
_cell.length_c   1.000
_cell.angle_alpha   90.00
_cell.angle_beta   90.00
_cell.angle_gamma   90.00
#
_symmetry.space_group_name_H-M   'P 1'
#
loop_
_entity.id
_entity.type
_entity.pdbx_description
1 polymer ?
#
loop_
_entity_poly.entity_id
_entity_poly.type
_entity_poly.pdbx_seq_one_letter_code
_entity_poly.pdbx_strand_id
1 'polypeptide(L)'
;MASPLANASVLHPDYVESVEIKAVQELAQDQTRIVQGNVSAYTGGYVMANGERPHVGAVANDVLPFGTVVKINGREYVVKDRFGGNYGIERFDIYMDDESSCWDFGRQYVDVEIVGGI
;
A
#
# COMPACT_ATOMS: atom_id res chain seq x y z
N MET A 1 -16.23 25.16 37.82
CA MET A 1 -16.55 23.72 37.77
C MET A 1 -18.01 23.55 37.39
N ALA A 2 -18.27 23.30 36.10
CA ALA A 2 -19.40 22.53 35.57
C ALA A 2 -19.13 22.37 34.06
N SER A 3 -18.69 21.17 33.67
CA SER A 3 -18.44 20.78 32.29
C SER A 3 -19.78 20.65 31.55
N PRO A 4 -19.93 21.12 30.29
CA PRO A 4 -21.11 20.81 29.50
C PRO A 4 -20.93 19.41 28.90
N LEU A 5 -20.98 18.38 29.74
CA LEU A 5 -21.31 17.04 29.26
C LEU A 5 -22.82 17.00 29.11
N ALA A 6 -23.28 17.41 27.92
CA ALA A 6 -24.63 17.12 27.46
C ALA A 6 -24.81 15.59 27.47
N ASN A 7 -25.83 15.16 28.19
CA ASN A 7 -26.30 13.78 28.29
C ASN A 7 -26.25 13.06 26.94
N ALA A 8 -25.43 12.01 26.87
CA ALA A 8 -25.38 11.06 25.76
C ALA A 8 -26.59 10.12 25.71
N SER A 9 -27.79 10.56 26.09
CA SER A 9 -28.95 9.67 26.29
C SER A 9 -30.08 9.79 25.28
N VAL A 10 -30.00 10.64 24.26
CA VAL A 10 -30.94 10.58 23.13
C VAL A 10 -30.22 10.94 21.83
N LEU A 11 -29.41 10.02 21.33
CA LEU A 11 -29.11 10.02 19.90
C LEU A 11 -30.36 9.48 19.20
N HIS A 12 -30.95 10.29 18.32
CA HIS A 12 -32.06 9.89 17.47
C HIS A 12 -31.63 8.64 16.65
N PRO A 13 -32.48 7.61 16.49
CA PRO A 13 -32.11 6.35 15.80
C PRO A 13 -31.43 6.59 14.45
N ASP A 14 -31.93 7.55 13.67
CA ASP A 14 -31.38 7.93 12.37
C ASP A 14 -29.93 8.45 12.43
N TYR A 15 -29.51 9.06 13.55
CA TYR A 15 -28.14 9.55 13.73
C TYR A 15 -27.18 8.39 14.02
N VAL A 16 -27.58 7.46 14.89
CA VAL A 16 -26.78 6.27 15.21
C VAL A 16 -26.60 5.40 13.97
N GLU A 17 -27.68 5.18 13.21
CA GLU A 17 -27.64 4.43 11.95
C GLU A 17 -26.73 5.11 10.90
N SER A 18 -26.76 6.44 10.80
CA SER A 18 -25.89 7.17 9.87
C SER A 18 -24.39 7.11 10.24
N VAL A 19 -24.05 7.07 11.53
CA VAL A 19 -22.67 6.94 12.01
C VAL A 19 -22.17 5.52 11.80
N GLU A 20 -23.01 4.52 12.11
CA GLU A 20 -22.72 3.12 11.84
C GLU A 20 -22.51 2.91 10.34
N ILE A 21 -23.42 3.36 9.47
CA ILE A 21 -23.30 3.26 8.00
C ILE A 21 -22.00 3.89 7.49
N LYS A 22 -21.61 5.07 8.00
CA LYS A 22 -20.33 5.69 7.62
C LYS A 22 -19.13 4.86 8.05
N ALA A 23 -19.14 4.32 9.27
CA ALA A 23 -18.08 3.45 9.75
C ALA A 23 -17.99 2.15 8.94
N VAL A 24 -19.11 1.52 8.57
CA VAL A 24 -19.09 0.32 7.71
C VAL A 24 -18.67 0.65 6.27
N GLN A 25 -19.00 1.84 5.75
CA GLN A 25 -18.58 2.29 4.42
C GLN A 25 -17.08 2.63 4.34
N GLU A 26 -16.50 3.22 5.39
CA GLU A 26 -15.05 3.43 5.48
C GLU A 26 -14.28 2.10 5.63
N LEU A 27 -14.83 1.13 6.37
CA LEU A 27 -14.27 -0.23 6.46
C LEU A 27 -14.39 -1.02 5.15
N ALA A 28 -15.30 -0.65 4.26
CA ALA A 28 -15.59 -1.35 3.00
C ALA A 28 -14.88 -0.77 1.76
N GLN A 29 -14.00 0.23 1.91
CA GLN A 29 -13.14 0.70 0.80
C GLN A 29 -11.97 -0.26 0.52
N ASP A 30 -12.24 -1.55 0.52
CA ASP A 30 -11.37 -2.60 0.00
C ASP A 30 -11.53 -2.70 -1.53
N GLN A 31 -11.33 -1.55 -2.20
CA GLN A 31 -11.39 -1.51 -3.66
C GLN A 31 -10.00 -1.81 -4.20
N THR A 32 -9.86 -2.99 -4.77
CA THR A 32 -8.74 -3.33 -5.65
C THR A 32 -8.60 -2.26 -6.74
N ARG A 33 -7.44 -1.60 -6.81
CA ARG A 33 -7.14 -0.58 -7.82
C ARG A 33 -6.10 -1.10 -8.79
N ILE A 34 -6.38 -1.09 -10.09
CA ILE A 34 -5.41 -1.44 -11.12
C ILE A 34 -4.77 -0.15 -11.65
N VAL A 35 -3.44 -0.13 -11.71
CA VAL A 35 -2.65 0.95 -12.32
C VAL A 35 -1.73 0.39 -13.40
N GLN A 36 -1.48 1.18 -14.45
CA GLN A 36 -0.48 0.83 -15.46
C GLN A 36 0.91 1.15 -14.89
N GLY A 37 1.58 0.14 -14.33
CA GLY A 37 2.84 0.29 -13.61
C GLY A 37 4.05 0.28 -14.54
N ASN A 38 5.02 1.15 -14.25
CA ASN A 38 6.39 1.06 -14.74
C ASN A 38 7.23 0.35 -13.67
N VAL A 39 7.44 -0.94 -13.88
CA VAL A 39 8.03 -1.85 -12.91
C VAL A 39 9.45 -2.20 -13.31
N SER A 40 10.39 -2.04 -12.37
CA SER A 40 11.76 -2.54 -12.47
C SER A 40 12.08 -3.51 -11.34
N ALA A 41 13.33 -3.96 -11.29
CA ALA A 41 13.86 -4.74 -10.20
C ALA A 41 15.21 -4.16 -9.74
N TYR A 42 15.49 -4.35 -8.44
CA TYR A 42 16.75 -3.98 -7.81
C TYR A 42 17.23 -5.10 -6.88
N THR A 43 18.53 -5.05 -6.56
CA THR A 43 19.16 -5.94 -5.59
C THR A 43 20.15 -5.16 -4.71
N GLY A 44 20.66 -5.80 -3.66
CA GLY A 44 21.58 -5.18 -2.70
C GLY A 44 20.87 -4.32 -1.65
N GLY A 45 21.53 -3.23 -1.22
CA GLY A 45 21.06 -2.41 -0.10
C GLY A 45 21.35 -3.03 1.27
N TYR A 46 21.16 -2.24 2.33
CA TYR A 46 21.42 -2.68 3.71
C TYR A 46 20.15 -2.71 4.56
N VAL A 47 19.38 -1.61 4.55
CA VAL A 47 18.12 -1.44 5.29
C VAL A 47 17.14 -0.72 4.38
N MET A 48 15.95 -1.28 4.20
CA MET A 48 14.83 -0.66 3.49
C MET A 48 14.23 0.47 4.33
N ALA A 49 13.44 1.34 3.70
CA ALA A 49 12.81 2.47 4.38
C ALA A 49 11.86 2.10 5.53
N ASN A 50 11.31 0.88 5.56
CA ASN A 50 10.54 0.39 6.70
C ASN A 50 11.38 -0.15 7.87
N GLY A 51 12.71 -0.19 7.74
CA GLY A 51 13.66 -0.65 8.76
C GLY A 51 14.09 -2.11 8.67
N GLU A 52 13.52 -2.91 7.76
CA GLU A 52 13.91 -4.30 7.55
C GLU A 52 15.13 -4.45 6.62
N ARG A 53 15.79 -5.62 6.65
CA ARG A 53 16.75 -5.98 5.59
C ARG A 53 15.99 -6.31 4.29
N PRO A 54 16.48 -5.90 3.12
CA PRO A 54 15.88 -6.28 1.84
C PRO A 54 15.74 -7.80 1.68
N HIS A 55 14.62 -8.25 1.13
CA HIS A 55 14.32 -9.67 0.90
C HIS A 55 13.28 -9.85 -0.22
N VAL A 56 13.28 -11.01 -0.89
CA VAL A 56 12.30 -11.31 -1.93
C VAL A 56 10.87 -11.21 -1.39
N GLY A 57 9.99 -10.62 -2.19
CA GLY A 57 8.62 -10.28 -1.78
C GLY A 57 8.46 -8.83 -1.31
N ALA A 58 9.55 -8.09 -1.12
CA ALA A 58 9.50 -6.64 -0.95
C ALA A 58 9.41 -5.91 -2.28
N VAL A 59 8.73 -4.76 -2.29
CA VAL A 59 8.71 -3.81 -3.40
C VAL A 59 8.86 -2.38 -2.87
N ALA A 60 9.53 -1.54 -3.65
CA ALA A 60 9.63 -0.10 -3.43
C ALA A 60 8.51 0.65 -4.16
N ASN A 61 7.89 1.62 -3.50
CA ASN A 61 6.95 2.58 -4.10
C ASN A 61 6.94 3.85 -3.25
N ASP A 62 6.91 5.05 -3.84
CA ASP A 62 7.03 6.30 -3.07
C ASP A 62 5.70 6.80 -2.45
N VAL A 63 4.56 6.31 -2.94
CA VAL A 63 3.23 6.85 -2.61
C VAL A 63 2.44 5.94 -1.69
N LEU A 64 2.45 4.63 -1.94
CA LEU A 64 1.62 3.66 -1.22
C LEU A 64 2.08 3.51 0.25
N PRO A 65 1.16 3.34 1.21
CA PRO A 65 1.54 3.02 2.59
C PRO A 65 2.41 1.77 2.68
N PHE A 66 3.33 1.72 3.66
CA PHE A 66 4.04 0.47 3.93
C PHE A 66 3.05 -0.62 4.35
N GLY A 67 3.30 -1.86 3.93
CA GLY A 67 2.38 -2.97 4.14
C GLY A 67 1.35 -3.15 3.03
N THR A 68 1.22 -2.20 2.10
CA THR A 68 0.34 -2.37 0.94
C THR A 68 0.77 -3.58 0.11
N VAL A 69 -0.17 -4.47 -0.17
CA VAL A 69 0.02 -5.62 -1.05
C VAL A 69 -0.31 -5.21 -2.47
N VAL A 70 0.62 -5.48 -3.38
CA VAL A 70 0.42 -5.34 -4.81
C VAL A 70 0.69 -6.66 -5.51
N LYS A 71 -0.04 -6.92 -6.60
CA LYS A 71 0.17 -8.09 -7.45
C LYS A 71 0.68 -7.65 -8.81
N ILE A 72 1.84 -8.18 -9.17
CA ILE A 72 2.58 -7.88 -10.39
C ILE A 72 2.90 -9.21 -11.07
N ASN A 73 2.50 -9.38 -12.34
CA ASN A 73 2.68 -10.64 -13.09
C ASN A 73 2.17 -11.88 -12.32
N GLY A 74 1.06 -11.73 -11.61
CA GLY A 74 0.42 -12.81 -10.86
C GLY A 74 1.06 -13.12 -9.49
N ARG A 75 2.13 -12.43 -9.09
CA ARG A 75 2.81 -12.60 -7.81
C ARG A 75 2.56 -11.42 -6.88
N GLU A 76 2.39 -11.70 -5.60
CA GLU A 76 2.20 -10.67 -4.57
C GLU A 76 3.53 -10.15 -4.02
N TYR A 77 3.56 -8.85 -3.76
CA TYR A 77 4.66 -8.13 -3.16
C TYR A 77 4.12 -7.14 -2.12
N VAL A 78 4.91 -6.85 -1.10
CA VAL A 78 4.55 -5.92 -0.02
C VAL A 78 5.40 -4.67 -0.14
N VAL A 79 4.75 -3.50 -0.14
CA VAL A 79 5.43 -2.20 -0.12
C VAL A 79 6.20 -2.07 1.19
N LYS A 80 7.53 -2.13 1.11
CA LYS A 80 8.43 -2.08 2.28
C LYS A 80 9.55 -1.06 2.12
N ASP A 81 9.73 -0.54 0.92
CA ASP A 81 10.82 0.39 0.63
C ASP A 81 10.35 1.61 -0.17
N ARG A 82 11.23 2.58 -0.35
CA ARG A 82 11.02 3.79 -1.15
C ARG A 82 12.10 3.90 -2.21
N PHE A 83 11.76 4.47 -3.36
CA PHE A 83 12.77 4.92 -4.31
C PHE A 83 13.50 6.16 -3.78
N GLY A 84 12.76 7.04 -3.09
CA GLY A 84 13.27 8.33 -2.61
C GLY A 84 13.35 9.41 -3.70
N GLY A 85 12.73 9.16 -4.87
CA GLY A 85 12.68 10.11 -5.99
C GLY A 85 11.41 10.97 -6.05
N ASN A 86 10.45 10.72 -5.14
CA ASN A 86 9.11 11.30 -5.15
C ASN A 86 8.35 10.99 -6.46
N TYR A 87 8.43 9.73 -6.89
CA TYR A 87 7.72 9.24 -8.07
C TYR A 87 6.22 9.04 -7.80
N GLY A 88 5.44 8.94 -8.88
CA GLY A 88 4.00 8.65 -8.82
C GLY A 88 3.70 7.21 -8.39
N ILE A 89 2.41 6.95 -8.14
CA ILE A 89 1.88 5.65 -7.69
C ILE A 89 2.21 4.50 -8.66
N GLU A 90 2.45 4.81 -9.94
CA GLU A 90 2.75 3.87 -11.01
C GLU A 90 4.19 3.32 -11.02
N ARG A 91 5.09 3.81 -10.15
CA ARG A 91 6.49 3.35 -10.10
C ARG A 91 6.69 2.26 -9.06
N PHE A 92 7.26 1.13 -9.47
CA PHE A 92 7.53 -0.02 -8.61
C PHE A 92 8.93 -0.59 -8.86
N ASP A 93 9.68 -0.91 -7.79
CA ASP A 93 10.97 -1.60 -7.88
C ASP A 93 10.93 -2.86 -7.03
N ILE A 94 10.94 -4.02 -7.67
CA ILE A 94 10.85 -5.30 -6.97
C ILE A 94 12.24 -5.69 -6.47
N TYR A 95 12.35 -6.04 -5.19
CA TYR A 95 13.60 -6.58 -4.68
C TYR A 95 13.82 -8.02 -5.19
N MET A 96 15.05 -8.28 -5.64
CA MET A 96 15.54 -9.60 -6.04
C MET A 96 16.88 -9.92 -5.37
N ASP A 97 17.18 -11.21 -5.19
CA ASP A 97 18.37 -11.66 -4.44
C ASP A 97 19.68 -11.39 -5.18
N ASP A 98 19.66 -11.27 -6.51
CA ASP A 98 20.86 -11.12 -7.33
C ASP A 98 20.65 -10.26 -8.58
N GLU A 99 21.76 -9.77 -9.12
CA GLU A 99 21.78 -8.84 -10.24
C GLU A 99 21.32 -9.50 -11.56
N SER A 100 21.62 -10.78 -11.76
CA SER A 100 21.21 -11.50 -12.98
C SER A 100 19.69 -11.58 -13.05
N SER A 101 19.03 -11.88 -11.93
CA SER A 101 17.57 -11.88 -11.82
C SER A 101 16.98 -10.50 -12.16
N CYS A 102 17.62 -9.40 -11.74
CA CYS A 102 17.18 -8.05 -12.11
C CYS A 102 17.28 -7.81 -13.63
N TRP A 103 18.38 -8.23 -14.25
CA TRP A 103 18.59 -8.10 -15.70
C TRP A 103 17.60 -8.92 -16.50
N ASP A 104 17.34 -10.16 -16.07
CA ASP A 104 16.38 -11.06 -16.71
C ASP A 104 14.94 -10.54 -16.60
N PHE A 105 14.60 -9.89 -15.47
CA PHE A 105 13.29 -9.26 -15.29
C PHE A 105 13.13 -8.01 -16.18
N GLY A 106 14.16 -7.16 -16.22
CA GLY A 106 14.14 -5.91 -16.97
C GLY A 106 13.08 -4.91 -16.50
N ARG A 107 13.05 -3.71 -17.11
CA ARG A 107 11.96 -2.74 -16.88
C ARG A 107 10.80 -3.03 -17.81
N GLN A 108 9.59 -3.09 -17.27
CA GLN A 108 8.38 -3.43 -18.00
C GLN A 108 7.20 -2.53 -17.64
N TYR A 109 6.25 -2.43 -18.56
CA TYR A 109 4.99 -1.70 -18.37
C TYR A 109 3.86 -2.72 -18.30
N VAL A 110 3.33 -2.95 -17.09
CA VAL A 110 2.37 -4.01 -16.81
C VAL A 110 1.28 -3.50 -15.87
N ASP A 111 0.13 -4.17 -15.87
CA ASP A 111 -0.92 -3.89 -14.91
C ASP A 111 -0.46 -4.34 -13.51
N VAL A 112 -0.59 -3.42 -12.55
CA VAL A 112 -0.32 -3.68 -11.14
C VAL A 112 -1.63 -3.56 -10.39
N GLU A 113 -2.02 -4.65 -9.74
CA GLU A 113 -3.22 -4.73 -8.93
C GLU A 113 -2.86 -4.37 -7.48
N ILE A 114 -3.37 -3.26 -6.98
CA ILE A 114 -3.24 -2.87 -5.57
C ILE A 114 -4.37 -3.57 -4.81
N VAL A 115 -4.01 -4.61 -4.06
CA VAL A 115 -4.96 -5.54 -3.43
C VAL A 115 -5.49 -4.97 -2.12
N GLY A 116 -4.66 -4.30 -1.32
CA GLY A 116 -5.07 -3.70 -0.06
C GLY A 116 -3.89 -3.28 0.82
N GLY A 117 -4.16 -2.37 1.75
CA GLY A 117 -3.15 -1.73 2.62
C GLY A 117 -3.64 -0.35 3.03
N ILE A 118 -4.50 -0.30 4.04
CA ILE A 118 -4.98 0.93 4.69
C ILE A 118 -4.24 1.08 6.01
#